data_AF-A0A2N5S5M3-F1
#
_entry.id   AF-A0A2N5S5M3-F1
#
_cell.length_a   1.000
_cell.length_b   1.000
_cell.length_c   1.000
_cell.angle_alpha   90.00
_cell.angle_beta   90.00
_cell.angle_gamma   90.00
#
_symmetry.space_group_name_H-M   'P 1'
#
loop_
_entity.id
_entity.type
_entity.pdbx_description
1 polymer ?
#
loop_
_entity_poly.entity_id
_entity_poly.type
_entity_poly.pdbx_seq_one_letter_code
_entity_poly.pdbx_strand_id
1 'polypeptide(L)'
;MLSYFKTHYSRLPSRWEKKVFLRQSISYLVGAKSISPELLKLWTDELGKTLNDESIDQEEIATVLYGLHTLILKNHGQDDHTNVIQSSLNECMANLRNWDRSQFPDGLPLWNQEIITPQDGLSDQLRKYDFLATKLLGEPRLHQLSAAIAHQVVDYVWAHLTDIRQIFSVERELRELSSYTRVAAIALLFHAMHLHEVSSMAQKLAQSIIEDAERQEGVFLLEHEKALLKKVLNDEEVLPIEEQEQETAVSPR
;
A
#
# COMPACT_ATOMS: atom_id res chain seq x y z
N MET A 1 25.67 -2.70 -8.85
CA MET A 1 24.64 -2.13 -7.96
C MET A 1 24.60 -2.87 -6.61
N LEU A 2 24.34 -4.19 -6.54
CA LEU A 2 24.27 -4.92 -5.25
C LEU A 2 25.48 -4.71 -4.34
N SER A 3 26.70 -4.85 -4.85
CA SER A 3 27.92 -4.60 -4.07
C SER A 3 28.04 -3.16 -3.57
N TYR A 4 27.50 -2.20 -4.34
CA TYR A 4 27.43 -0.81 -3.93
C TYR A 4 26.46 -0.64 -2.76
N PHE A 5 25.26 -1.23 -2.84
CA PHE A 5 24.28 -1.23 -1.75
C PHE A 5 24.86 -1.79 -0.45
N LYS A 6 25.43 -3.01 -0.50
CA LYS A 6 26.08 -3.68 0.65
C LYS A 6 27.13 -2.81 1.35
N THR A 7 27.86 -2.03 0.57
CA THR A 7 29.01 -1.25 1.09
C THR A 7 28.59 0.11 1.63
N HIS A 8 27.52 0.71 1.10
CA HIS A 8 27.21 2.11 1.35
C HIS A 8 26.01 2.32 2.26
N TYR A 9 24.99 1.43 2.25
CA TYR A 9 23.76 1.66 3.01
C TYR A 9 24.00 1.92 4.51
N SER A 10 24.79 1.06 5.17
CA SER A 10 25.11 1.19 6.60
C SER A 10 26.00 2.39 6.93
N ARG A 11 26.62 3.01 5.92
CA ARG A 11 27.51 4.18 6.08
C ARG A 11 26.80 5.50 5.81
N LEU A 12 25.53 5.48 5.40
CA LEU A 12 24.77 6.70 5.15
C LEU A 12 24.55 7.45 6.47
N PRO A 13 24.87 8.75 6.51
CA PRO A 13 24.93 9.50 7.77
C PRO A 13 23.55 9.89 8.30
N SER A 14 22.53 9.97 7.45
CA SER A 14 21.17 10.33 7.85
C SER A 14 20.12 9.27 7.49
N ARG A 15 19.04 9.23 8.29
CA ARG A 15 17.85 8.41 8.01
C ARG A 15 17.19 8.77 6.68
N TRP A 16 17.17 10.06 6.35
CA TRP A 16 16.61 10.51 5.08
C TRP A 16 17.39 9.94 3.89
N GLU A 17 18.73 9.94 3.93
CA GLU A 17 19.54 9.34 2.88
C GLU A 17 19.36 7.83 2.80
N LYS A 18 19.31 7.12 3.93
CA LYS A 18 19.01 5.68 3.96
C LYS A 18 17.70 5.37 3.24
N LYS A 19 16.64 6.13 3.54
CA LYS A 19 15.32 6.00 2.89
C LYS A 19 15.36 6.27 1.39
N VAL A 20 15.97 7.36 0.98
CA VAL A 20 16.14 7.68 -0.45
C VAL A 20 16.89 6.55 -1.16
N PHE A 21 17.93 6.02 -0.51
CA PHE A 21 18.74 4.94 -1.08
C PHE A 21 18.01 3.61 -1.18
N LEU A 22 17.18 3.25 -0.19
CA LEU A 22 16.28 2.09 -0.27
C LEU A 22 15.30 2.23 -1.43
N ARG A 23 14.62 3.39 -1.54
CA ARG A 23 13.67 3.66 -2.63
C ARG A 23 14.32 3.57 -3.99
N GLN A 24 15.53 4.12 -4.15
CA GLN A 24 16.31 4.02 -5.39
C GLN A 24 16.69 2.57 -5.70
N SER A 25 17.08 1.80 -4.69
CA SER A 25 17.44 0.39 -4.85
C SER A 25 16.26 -0.46 -5.30
N ILE A 26 15.10 -0.28 -4.67
CA ILE A 26 13.84 -0.93 -5.08
C ILE A 26 13.46 -0.48 -6.49
N SER A 27 13.53 0.82 -6.79
CA SER A 27 13.21 1.35 -8.13
C SER A 27 14.12 0.76 -9.20
N TYR A 28 15.42 0.57 -8.90
CA TYR A 28 16.34 -0.13 -9.78
C TYR A 28 15.91 -1.58 -10.03
N LEU A 29 15.53 -2.31 -8.98
CA LEU A 29 15.05 -3.70 -9.10
C LEU A 29 13.74 -3.79 -9.88
N VAL A 30 12.82 -2.85 -9.66
CA VAL A 30 11.55 -2.75 -10.38
C VAL A 30 11.75 -2.34 -11.85
N GLY A 31 12.71 -1.47 -12.15
CA GLY A 31 13.03 -1.03 -13.52
C GLY A 31 13.91 -2.00 -14.32
N ALA A 32 14.56 -2.97 -13.70
CA ALA A 32 15.45 -3.90 -14.39
C ALA A 32 14.68 -4.80 -15.38
N LYS A 33 15.12 -4.89 -16.64
CA LYS A 33 14.48 -5.73 -17.67
C LYS A 33 14.42 -7.22 -17.29
N SER A 34 15.48 -7.72 -16.66
CA SER A 34 15.59 -9.10 -16.19
C SER A 34 16.60 -9.17 -15.05
N ILE A 35 16.29 -9.94 -14.02
CA ILE A 35 17.19 -10.29 -12.92
C ILE A 35 17.08 -11.81 -12.75
N SER A 36 18.19 -12.52 -12.57
CA SER A 36 18.11 -13.97 -12.32
C SER A 36 17.56 -14.25 -10.91
N PRO A 37 16.89 -15.40 -10.67
CA PRO A 37 16.41 -15.75 -9.34
C PRO A 37 17.51 -15.73 -8.27
N GLU A 38 18.74 -16.12 -8.61
CA GLU A 38 19.88 -16.14 -7.69
C GLU A 38 20.29 -14.72 -7.30
N LEU A 39 20.37 -13.81 -8.27
CA LEU A 39 20.70 -12.41 -7.99
C LEU A 39 19.56 -11.72 -7.24
N LEU A 40 18.31 -12.05 -7.56
CA LEU A 40 17.14 -11.55 -6.86
C LEU A 40 17.13 -11.99 -5.40
N LYS A 41 17.47 -13.26 -5.11
CA LYS A 41 17.66 -13.78 -3.76
C LYS A 41 18.70 -12.97 -2.99
N LEU A 42 19.87 -12.75 -3.60
CA LEU A 42 20.91 -11.94 -2.95
C LEU A 42 20.45 -10.51 -2.67
N TRP A 43 19.58 -9.94 -3.51
CA TRP A 43 19.00 -8.63 -3.27
C TRP A 43 17.98 -8.64 -2.13
N THR A 44 17.03 -9.58 -2.15
CA THR A 44 15.98 -9.67 -1.13
C THR A 44 16.57 -10.01 0.24
N ASP A 45 17.62 -10.83 0.31
CA ASP A 45 18.36 -11.12 1.53
C ASP A 45 19.03 -9.86 2.10
N GLU A 46 19.65 -9.02 1.26
CA GLU A 46 20.28 -7.78 1.74
C GLU A 46 19.26 -6.71 2.13
N LEU A 47 18.14 -6.59 1.41
CA LEU A 47 17.03 -5.75 1.83
C LEU A 47 16.45 -6.22 3.17
N GLY A 48 16.30 -7.54 3.35
CA GLY A 48 15.85 -8.10 4.63
C GLY A 48 16.82 -7.82 5.78
N LYS A 49 18.13 -7.87 5.53
CA LYS A 49 19.14 -7.53 6.56
C LYS A 49 19.03 -6.10 7.08
N THR A 50 18.56 -5.14 6.27
CA THR A 50 18.40 -3.77 6.77
C THR A 50 17.38 -3.72 7.89
N LEU A 51 16.39 -4.62 7.88
CA LEU A 51 15.40 -4.74 8.96
C LEU A 51 15.99 -5.19 10.29
N ASN A 52 17.21 -5.73 10.32
CA ASN A 52 17.86 -6.15 11.57
C ASN A 52 18.71 -5.03 12.21
N ASP A 53 18.73 -3.82 11.64
CA ASP A 53 19.43 -2.67 12.22
C ASP A 53 18.64 -2.17 13.44
N GLU A 54 19.26 -2.15 14.64
CA GLU A 54 18.64 -1.67 15.89
C GLU A 54 18.17 -0.21 15.79
N SER A 55 18.73 0.56 14.86
CA SER A 55 18.40 1.97 14.64
C SER A 55 17.36 2.20 13.53
N ILE A 56 16.83 1.12 12.93
CA ILE A 56 15.92 1.20 11.80
C ILE A 56 14.66 1.99 12.15
N ASP A 57 14.29 2.88 11.24
CA ASP A 57 13.07 3.66 11.34
C ASP A 57 11.86 2.96 10.71
N GLN A 58 10.70 3.43 11.14
CA GLN A 58 9.38 3.00 10.74
C GLN A 58 9.13 3.03 9.21
N GLU A 59 9.63 4.08 8.54
CA GLU A 59 9.46 4.30 7.11
C GLU A 59 10.44 3.44 6.29
N GLU A 60 11.61 3.12 6.84
CA GLU A 60 12.57 2.18 6.25
C GLU A 60 11.97 0.77 6.20
N ILE A 61 11.34 0.32 7.30
CA ILE A 61 10.61 -0.96 7.34
C ILE A 61 9.53 -0.99 6.27
N ALA A 62 8.68 0.04 6.23
CA ALA A 62 7.61 0.16 5.23
C ALA A 62 8.19 0.12 3.80
N THR A 63 9.27 0.87 3.55
CA THR A 63 9.93 0.93 2.24
C THR A 63 10.38 -0.46 1.79
N VAL A 64 10.99 -1.25 2.68
CA VAL A 64 11.42 -2.62 2.35
C VAL A 64 10.21 -3.52 2.09
N LEU A 65 9.21 -3.56 2.98
CA LEU A 65 8.05 -4.46 2.84
C LEU A 65 7.23 -4.16 1.58
N TYR A 66 6.86 -2.89 1.36
CA TYR A 66 6.18 -2.47 0.14
C TYR A 66 7.04 -2.71 -1.10
N GLY A 67 8.36 -2.56 -0.98
CA GLY A 67 9.31 -2.87 -2.05
C GLY A 67 9.27 -4.35 -2.45
N LEU A 68 9.32 -5.26 -1.47
CA LEU A 68 9.25 -6.71 -1.71
C LEU A 68 7.90 -7.10 -2.33
N HIS A 69 6.78 -6.57 -1.82
CA HIS A 69 5.47 -6.79 -2.43
C HIS A 69 5.38 -6.24 -3.86
N THR A 70 5.97 -5.08 -4.12
CA THR A 70 6.05 -4.51 -5.48
C THR A 70 6.89 -5.40 -6.41
N LEU A 71 7.95 -6.04 -5.91
CA LEU A 71 8.71 -7.01 -6.67
C LEU A 71 7.90 -8.29 -6.97
N ILE A 72 7.04 -8.74 -6.06
CA ILE A 72 6.10 -9.85 -6.34
C ILE A 72 5.16 -9.47 -7.48
N LEU A 73 4.56 -8.27 -7.42
CA LEU A 73 3.65 -7.76 -8.47
C LEU A 73 4.35 -7.69 -9.83
N LYS A 74 5.57 -7.14 -9.87
CA LYS A 74 6.39 -7.07 -11.08
C LYS A 74 6.62 -8.45 -11.70
N ASN A 75 6.98 -9.43 -10.88
CA ASN A 75 7.36 -10.77 -11.34
C ASN A 75 6.15 -11.72 -11.39
N HIS A 76 4.92 -11.22 -11.31
CA HIS A 76 3.72 -12.05 -11.35
C HIS A 76 3.69 -12.96 -12.59
N GLY A 77 3.46 -14.26 -12.37
CA GLY A 77 3.53 -15.32 -13.38
C GLY A 77 4.94 -15.86 -13.66
N GLN A 78 5.95 -15.48 -12.86
CA GLN A 78 7.29 -16.06 -12.87
C GLN A 78 7.53 -16.76 -11.53
N ASP A 79 7.04 -18.00 -11.42
CA ASP A 79 6.98 -18.74 -10.15
C ASP A 79 8.32 -18.78 -9.41
N ASP A 80 9.44 -19.02 -10.12
CA ASP A 80 10.78 -19.05 -9.52
C ASP A 80 11.15 -17.72 -8.86
N HIS A 81 10.88 -16.60 -9.52
CA HIS A 81 11.17 -15.26 -8.99
C HIS A 81 10.25 -14.91 -7.83
N THR A 82 8.94 -15.16 -7.97
CA THR A 82 7.97 -14.86 -6.92
C THR A 82 8.22 -15.72 -5.68
N ASN A 83 8.61 -16.98 -5.83
CA ASN A 83 8.92 -17.88 -4.71
C ASN A 83 10.15 -17.42 -3.92
N VAL A 84 11.19 -16.93 -4.62
CA VAL A 84 12.37 -16.34 -3.98
C VAL A 84 11.99 -15.11 -3.15
N ILE A 85 11.24 -14.17 -3.73
CA ILE A 85 10.84 -12.96 -3.03
C ILE A 85 9.91 -13.29 -1.85
N GLN A 86 8.95 -14.19 -2.05
CA GLN A 86 7.99 -14.59 -1.03
C GLN A 86 8.68 -15.24 0.17
N SER A 87 9.73 -16.03 -0.07
CA SER A 87 10.52 -16.67 1.00
C SER A 87 11.23 -15.61 1.85
N SER A 88 11.95 -14.66 1.23
CA SER A 88 12.59 -13.55 1.96
C SER A 88 11.56 -12.67 2.69
N LEU A 89 10.40 -12.40 2.07
CA LEU A 89 9.33 -11.64 2.69
C LEU A 89 8.77 -12.37 3.93
N ASN A 90 8.54 -13.68 3.85
CA ASN A 90 8.05 -14.47 4.99
C ASN A 90 9.04 -14.44 6.16
N GLU A 91 10.35 -14.52 5.89
CA GLU A 91 11.39 -14.37 6.91
C GLU A 91 11.37 -12.98 7.55
N CYS A 92 11.27 -11.92 6.74
CA CYS A 92 11.14 -10.55 7.23
C CYS A 92 9.92 -10.40 8.15
N MET A 93 8.76 -10.88 7.70
CA MET A 93 7.50 -10.79 8.44
C MET A 93 7.54 -11.60 9.74
N ALA A 94 8.19 -12.76 9.74
CA ALA A 94 8.39 -13.55 10.96
C ALA A 94 9.25 -12.81 11.98
N ASN A 95 10.34 -12.17 11.53
CA ASN A 95 11.20 -11.38 12.40
C ASN A 95 10.47 -10.16 12.99
N LEU A 96 9.70 -9.45 12.17
CA LEU A 96 8.90 -8.30 12.60
C LEU A 96 7.82 -8.68 13.62
N ARG A 97 7.19 -9.85 13.47
CA ARG A 97 6.19 -10.36 14.45
C ARG A 97 6.81 -10.66 15.81
N ASN A 98 8.10 -10.95 15.86
CA ASN A 98 8.84 -11.19 17.10
C ASN A 98 9.36 -9.91 17.75
N TRP A 99 9.21 -8.75 17.10
CA TRP A 99 9.55 -7.49 17.72
C TRP A 99 8.60 -7.18 18.87
N ASP A 100 9.20 -6.93 20.02
CA ASP A 100 8.48 -6.55 21.22
C ASP A 100 7.80 -5.20 20.99
N ARG A 101 6.56 -5.06 21.46
CA ARG A 101 5.81 -3.79 21.46
C ARG A 101 6.59 -2.67 22.16
N SER A 102 7.53 -3.02 23.04
CA SER A 102 8.45 -2.06 23.66
C SER A 102 9.37 -1.33 22.68
N GLN A 103 9.65 -1.91 21.49
CA GLN A 103 10.46 -1.26 20.44
C GLN A 103 9.67 -0.20 19.67
N PHE A 104 8.34 -0.26 19.74
CA PHE A 104 7.44 0.76 19.17
C PHE A 104 6.39 1.16 20.22
N PRO A 105 6.77 2.01 21.20
CA PRO A 105 5.87 2.43 22.27
C PRO A 105 4.57 3.05 21.76
N ASP A 106 4.61 3.64 20.56
CA ASP A 106 3.50 4.28 19.87
C ASP A 106 2.77 3.35 18.87
N GLY A 107 3.08 2.04 18.90
CA GLY A 107 2.52 1.04 17.98
C GLY A 107 3.32 0.84 16.68
N LEU A 108 2.94 -0.19 15.91
CA LEU A 108 3.54 -0.44 14.60
C LEU A 108 3.37 0.80 13.69
N PRO A 109 4.35 1.08 12.81
CA PRO A 109 4.25 2.19 11.89
C PRO A 109 2.98 2.20 11.05
N LEU A 110 2.52 3.41 10.79
CA LEU A 110 1.42 3.72 9.89
C LEU A 110 1.77 3.23 8.48
N TRP A 111 0.83 2.58 7.79
CA TRP A 111 0.98 1.78 6.56
C TRP A 111 1.55 0.37 6.73
N ASN A 112 2.22 0.07 7.85
CA ASN A 112 2.65 -1.30 8.13
C ASN A 112 1.53 -2.12 8.75
N GLN A 113 0.54 -1.51 9.43
CA GLN A 113 -0.63 -2.23 9.92
C GLN A 113 -1.35 -2.95 8.76
N GLU A 114 -1.56 -2.27 7.65
CA GLU A 114 -2.26 -2.78 6.47
C GLU A 114 -1.55 -3.96 5.80
N ILE A 115 -0.24 -4.15 6.06
CA ILE A 115 0.56 -5.29 5.58
C ILE A 115 0.75 -6.36 6.67
N ILE A 116 1.05 -5.95 7.90
CA ILE A 116 1.47 -6.82 9.01
C ILE A 116 0.26 -7.41 9.72
N THR A 117 -0.78 -6.61 9.93
CA THR A 117 -2.04 -7.00 10.58
C THR A 117 -3.26 -6.54 9.76
N PRO A 118 -3.40 -6.98 8.50
CA PRO A 118 -4.50 -6.57 7.61
C PRO A 118 -5.89 -6.93 8.16
N GLN A 119 -5.97 -7.95 9.03
CA GLN A 119 -7.21 -8.34 9.70
C GLN A 119 -7.73 -7.30 10.71
N ASP A 120 -6.87 -6.40 11.19
CA ASP A 120 -7.26 -5.31 12.09
C ASP A 120 -7.89 -4.15 11.30
N GLY A 121 -7.78 -4.18 9.97
CA GLY A 121 -8.36 -3.20 9.07
C GLY A 121 -7.45 -1.99 8.84
N LEU A 122 -8.02 -0.94 8.26
CA LEU A 122 -7.31 0.32 8.06
C LEU A 122 -6.99 0.98 9.40
N SER A 123 -5.77 1.48 9.52
CA SER A 123 -5.34 2.32 10.63
C SER A 123 -6.17 3.60 10.74
N ASP A 124 -6.29 4.16 11.95
CA ASP A 124 -7.04 5.39 12.22
C ASP A 124 -6.65 6.56 11.32
N GLN A 125 -5.39 6.59 10.84
CA GLN A 125 -4.94 7.63 9.92
C GLN A 125 -5.45 7.41 8.50
N LEU A 126 -5.46 6.17 7.97
CA LEU A 126 -6.05 5.92 6.66
C LEU A 126 -7.57 6.02 6.66
N ARG A 127 -8.20 5.89 7.83
CA ARG A 127 -9.62 6.21 8.05
C ARG A 127 -9.90 7.72 8.03
N LYS A 128 -8.88 8.58 8.20
CA LYS A 128 -9.03 10.04 8.09
C LYS A 128 -8.77 10.49 6.65
N TYR A 129 -9.78 11.10 6.03
CA TYR A 129 -9.71 11.47 4.62
C TYR A 129 -8.56 12.44 4.35
N ASP A 130 -8.42 13.50 5.16
CA ASP A 130 -7.34 14.49 5.03
C ASP A 130 -5.95 13.85 5.02
N PHE A 131 -5.71 12.90 5.93
CA PHE A 131 -4.44 12.21 5.99
C PHE A 131 -4.20 11.39 4.70
N LEU A 132 -5.20 10.61 4.27
CA LEU A 132 -5.13 9.86 3.02
C LEU A 132 -4.87 10.78 1.81
N ALA A 133 -5.57 11.91 1.72
CA ALA A 133 -5.42 12.88 0.63
C ALA A 133 -3.99 13.42 0.53
N THR A 134 -3.34 13.76 1.66
CA THR A 134 -1.93 14.20 1.65
C THR A 134 -0.98 13.15 1.10
N LYS A 135 -1.29 11.87 1.31
CA LYS A 135 -0.49 10.73 0.84
C LYS A 135 -0.70 10.42 -0.63
N LEU A 136 -1.85 10.82 -1.18
CA LEU A 136 -2.20 10.63 -2.59
C LEU A 136 -1.72 11.75 -3.50
N LEU A 137 -1.20 12.86 -2.97
CA LEU A 137 -0.64 13.96 -3.78
C LEU A 137 0.46 13.50 -4.77
N GLY A 138 1.19 12.44 -4.41
CA GLY A 138 2.22 11.84 -5.26
C GLY A 138 1.72 10.74 -6.20
N GLU A 139 0.46 10.28 -6.09
CA GLU A 139 -0.10 9.20 -6.92
C GLU A 139 -1.14 9.71 -7.94
N PRO A 140 -0.72 10.03 -9.18
CA PRO A 140 -1.59 10.68 -10.16
C PRO A 140 -2.79 9.80 -10.55
N ARG A 141 -2.64 8.48 -10.50
CA ARG A 141 -3.69 7.49 -10.84
C ARG A 141 -4.89 7.54 -9.90
N LEU A 142 -4.69 7.96 -8.65
CA LEU A 142 -5.73 8.01 -7.63
C LEU A 142 -6.22 9.43 -7.35
N HIS A 143 -5.55 10.43 -7.93
CA HIS A 143 -5.82 11.84 -7.65
C HIS A 143 -7.23 12.27 -8.05
N GLN A 144 -7.72 11.84 -9.22
CA GLN A 144 -9.06 12.21 -9.70
C GLN A 144 -10.16 11.66 -8.81
N LEU A 145 -10.07 10.37 -8.44
CA LEU A 145 -11.04 9.76 -7.55
C LEU A 145 -10.98 10.34 -6.13
N SER A 146 -9.77 10.58 -5.62
CA SER A 146 -9.60 11.28 -4.34
C SER A 146 -10.29 12.64 -4.37
N ALA A 147 -10.00 13.48 -5.38
CA ALA A 147 -10.66 14.77 -5.52
C ALA A 147 -12.19 14.64 -5.60
N ALA A 148 -12.72 13.66 -6.34
CA ALA A 148 -14.17 13.44 -6.43
C ALA A 148 -14.79 13.04 -5.08
N ILE A 149 -14.11 12.21 -4.29
CA ILE A 149 -14.53 11.83 -2.93
C ILE A 149 -14.50 13.05 -2.00
N ALA A 150 -13.43 13.85 -2.01
CA ALA A 150 -13.30 15.06 -1.18
C ALA A 150 -14.46 16.05 -1.38
N HIS A 151 -14.86 16.24 -2.63
CA HIS A 151 -15.91 17.19 -3.00
C HIS A 151 -17.30 16.52 -3.07
N GLN A 152 -17.40 15.24 -2.70
CA GLN A 152 -18.63 14.43 -2.75
C GLN A 152 -19.36 14.51 -4.11
N VAL A 153 -18.60 14.56 -5.21
CA VAL A 153 -19.17 14.66 -6.56
C VAL A 153 -19.53 13.26 -7.06
N VAL A 154 -20.72 12.82 -6.68
CA VAL A 154 -21.19 11.42 -6.83
C VAL A 154 -21.02 10.87 -8.24
N ASP A 155 -21.42 11.61 -9.28
CA ASP A 155 -21.27 11.19 -10.68
C ASP A 155 -19.80 10.94 -11.08
N TYR A 156 -18.87 11.73 -10.55
CA TYR A 156 -17.44 11.56 -10.80
C TYR A 156 -16.85 10.42 -9.98
N VAL A 157 -17.28 10.26 -8.73
CA VAL A 157 -16.88 9.08 -7.94
C VAL A 157 -17.34 7.81 -8.66
N TRP A 158 -18.56 7.82 -9.23
CA TRP A 158 -19.08 6.71 -10.02
C TRP A 158 -18.24 6.41 -11.24
N ALA A 159 -17.90 7.43 -12.03
CA ALA A 159 -17.10 7.27 -13.24
C ALA A 159 -15.68 6.73 -12.95
N HIS A 160 -15.10 7.09 -11.80
CA HIS A 160 -13.72 6.76 -11.47
C HIS A 160 -13.56 5.54 -10.54
N LEU A 161 -14.64 5.01 -9.95
CA LEU A 161 -14.56 3.77 -9.18
C LEU A 161 -14.11 2.59 -10.05
N THR A 162 -14.48 2.56 -11.33
CA THR A 162 -13.98 1.54 -12.26
C THR A 162 -12.46 1.60 -12.47
N ASP A 163 -11.83 2.76 -12.28
CA ASP A 163 -10.39 2.93 -12.40
C ASP A 163 -9.66 2.24 -11.24
N ILE A 164 -10.28 2.16 -10.04
CA ILE A 164 -9.75 1.36 -8.94
C ILE A 164 -9.63 -0.11 -9.32
N ARG A 165 -10.59 -0.65 -10.08
CA ARG A 165 -10.51 -2.05 -10.51
C ARG A 165 -9.24 -2.31 -11.33
N GLN A 166 -8.88 -1.37 -12.21
CA GLN A 166 -7.69 -1.49 -13.05
C GLN A 166 -6.42 -1.60 -12.21
N ILE A 167 -6.36 -0.98 -11.03
CA ILE A 167 -5.19 -1.06 -10.14
C ILE A 167 -4.86 -2.49 -9.68
N PHE A 168 -5.86 -3.38 -9.70
CA PHE A 168 -5.69 -4.80 -9.33
C PHE A 168 -5.60 -5.74 -10.54
N SER A 169 -5.65 -5.20 -11.76
CA SER A 169 -5.59 -5.98 -13.00
C SER A 169 -4.25 -6.70 -13.16
N VAL A 170 -4.29 -7.89 -13.77
CA VAL A 170 -3.09 -8.67 -14.17
C VAL A 170 -2.39 -8.14 -15.42
N GLU A 171 -3.03 -7.18 -16.11
CA GLU A 171 -2.54 -6.59 -17.35
C GLU A 171 -1.16 -5.97 -17.19
N ARG A 172 -0.32 -6.18 -18.20
CA ARG A 172 1.13 -5.99 -18.12
C ARG A 172 1.53 -4.51 -17.95
N GLU A 173 0.74 -3.60 -18.47
CA GLU A 173 0.94 -2.14 -18.37
C GLU A 173 0.68 -1.61 -16.94
N LEU A 174 -0.07 -2.37 -16.13
CA LEU A 174 -0.43 -2.00 -14.76
C LEU A 174 0.48 -2.68 -13.72
N ARG A 175 1.39 -3.56 -14.14
CA ARG A 175 2.43 -4.18 -13.28
C ARG A 175 3.49 -3.19 -12.77
N GLU A 176 3.43 -1.94 -13.22
CA GLU A 176 4.22 -0.81 -12.69
C GLU A 176 3.61 -0.21 -11.41
N LEU A 177 2.50 -0.75 -10.92
CA LEU A 177 1.87 -0.33 -9.68
C LEU A 177 2.67 -0.81 -8.47
N SER A 178 2.93 0.13 -7.56
CA SER A 178 3.48 -0.22 -6.26
C SER A 178 2.40 -0.84 -5.38
N SER A 179 2.80 -1.72 -4.48
CA SER A 179 1.89 -2.24 -3.45
C SER A 179 1.32 -1.11 -2.56
N TYR A 180 2.04 0.02 -2.44
CA TYR A 180 1.55 1.22 -1.76
C TYR A 180 0.33 1.82 -2.45
N THR A 181 0.38 1.95 -3.78
CA THR A 181 -0.76 2.43 -4.58
C THR A 181 -2.00 1.55 -4.39
N ARG A 182 -1.80 0.23 -4.28
CA ARG A 182 -2.89 -0.74 -4.10
C ARG A 182 -3.53 -0.65 -2.72
N VAL A 183 -2.74 -0.51 -1.64
CA VAL A 183 -3.27 -0.24 -0.30
C VAL A 183 -4.01 1.10 -0.25
N ALA A 184 -3.46 2.14 -0.88
CA ALA A 184 -4.11 3.45 -0.96
C ALA A 184 -5.45 3.39 -1.74
N ALA A 185 -5.54 2.55 -2.78
CA ALA A 185 -6.78 2.30 -3.48
C ALA A 185 -7.82 1.58 -2.60
N ILE A 186 -7.41 0.62 -1.76
CA ILE A 186 -8.29 -0.01 -0.77
C ILE A 186 -8.79 1.02 0.24
N ALA A 187 -7.93 1.93 0.72
CA ALA A 187 -8.33 3.01 1.60
C ALA A 187 -9.35 3.95 0.93
N LEU A 188 -9.16 4.32 -0.33
CA LEU A 188 -10.14 5.12 -1.09
C LEU A 188 -11.47 4.40 -1.28
N LEU A 189 -11.46 3.08 -1.50
CA LEU A 189 -12.69 2.28 -1.54
C LEU A 189 -13.43 2.36 -0.21
N PHE A 190 -12.73 2.25 0.92
CA PHE A 190 -13.33 2.42 2.24
C PHE A 190 -14.02 3.78 2.37
N HIS A 191 -13.36 4.88 1.98
CA HIS A 191 -14.00 6.21 2.01
C HIS A 191 -15.22 6.30 1.09
N ALA A 192 -15.15 5.73 -0.12
CA ALA A 192 -16.29 5.69 -1.04
C ALA A 192 -17.47 4.85 -0.50
N MET A 193 -17.20 3.77 0.26
CA MET A 193 -18.23 2.96 0.91
C MET A 193 -19.02 3.73 1.98
N HIS A 194 -18.45 4.81 2.52
CA HIS A 194 -19.07 5.64 3.54
C HIS A 194 -19.76 6.89 2.97
N LEU A 195 -19.74 7.07 1.64
CA LEU A 195 -20.57 8.07 0.97
C LEU A 195 -21.96 7.47 0.68
N HIS A 196 -23.01 8.06 1.24
CA HIS A 196 -24.39 7.53 1.19
C HIS A 196 -24.84 7.11 -0.23
N GLU A 197 -24.58 7.94 -1.24
CA GLU A 197 -25.03 7.69 -2.62
C GLU A 197 -24.14 6.72 -3.42
N VAL A 198 -22.94 6.42 -2.91
CA VAL A 198 -21.93 5.58 -3.60
C VAL A 198 -21.72 4.24 -2.88
N SER A 199 -22.11 4.15 -1.61
CA SER A 199 -21.81 3.06 -0.68
C SER A 199 -22.02 1.67 -1.28
N SER A 200 -23.24 1.39 -1.75
CA SER A 200 -23.59 0.08 -2.31
C SER A 200 -22.74 -0.29 -3.53
N MET A 201 -22.37 0.69 -4.35
CA MET A 201 -21.55 0.44 -5.53
C MET A 201 -20.09 0.20 -5.17
N ALA A 202 -19.52 0.99 -4.26
CA ALA A 202 -18.17 0.78 -3.76
C ALA A 202 -18.04 -0.60 -3.08
N GLN A 203 -19.04 -1.02 -2.31
CA GLN A 203 -19.12 -2.36 -1.72
C GLN A 203 -19.18 -3.46 -2.80
N LYS A 204 -20.06 -3.31 -3.81
CA LYS A 204 -20.14 -4.26 -4.93
C LYS A 204 -18.83 -4.37 -5.70
N LEU A 205 -18.15 -3.25 -5.93
CA LEU A 205 -16.86 -3.24 -6.61
C LEU A 205 -15.81 -3.98 -5.78
N ALA A 206 -15.66 -3.66 -4.50
CA ALA A 206 -14.72 -4.35 -3.62
C ALA A 206 -14.99 -5.86 -3.54
N GLN A 207 -16.26 -6.25 -3.44
CA GLN A 207 -16.67 -7.65 -3.47
C GLN A 207 -16.28 -8.32 -4.81
N SER A 208 -16.52 -7.66 -5.95
CA SER A 208 -16.13 -8.18 -7.26
C SER A 208 -14.61 -8.36 -7.40
N ILE A 209 -13.81 -7.44 -6.86
CA ILE A 209 -12.35 -7.53 -6.87
C ILE A 209 -11.87 -8.78 -6.11
N ILE A 210 -12.48 -9.09 -4.96
CA ILE A 210 -12.17 -10.29 -4.18
C ILE A 210 -12.57 -11.56 -4.93
N GLU A 211 -13.80 -11.60 -5.44
CA GLU A 211 -14.32 -12.77 -6.14
C GLU A 211 -13.52 -13.09 -7.39
N ASP A 212 -13.18 -12.08 -8.17
CA ASP A 212 -12.42 -12.26 -9.41
C ASP A 212 -10.97 -12.64 -9.11
N ALA A 213 -10.37 -12.13 -8.03
CA ALA A 213 -9.08 -12.61 -7.57
C ALA A 213 -9.13 -14.08 -7.13
N GLU A 214 -10.20 -14.52 -6.47
CA GLU A 214 -10.41 -15.91 -6.05
C GLU A 214 -10.65 -16.86 -7.24
N ARG A 215 -11.34 -16.39 -8.27
CA ARG A 215 -11.55 -17.11 -9.54
C ARG A 215 -10.36 -17.00 -10.49
N GLN A 216 -9.37 -16.16 -10.17
CA GLN A 216 -8.22 -15.84 -11.03
C GLN A 216 -8.63 -15.19 -12.37
N GLU A 217 -9.70 -14.39 -12.36
CA GLU A 217 -10.29 -13.74 -13.53
C GLU A 217 -9.80 -12.31 -13.70
N GLY A 218 -8.63 -12.15 -14.32
CA GLY A 218 -8.12 -10.82 -14.71
C GLY A 218 -7.70 -9.91 -13.56
N VAL A 219 -7.86 -10.36 -12.31
CA VAL A 219 -7.48 -9.65 -11.08
C VAL A 219 -6.48 -10.48 -10.29
N PHE A 220 -5.47 -9.82 -9.73
CA PHE A 220 -4.56 -10.40 -8.77
C PHE A 220 -4.63 -9.60 -7.47
N LEU A 221 -4.56 -10.26 -6.32
CA LEU A 221 -4.44 -9.64 -4.99
C LEU A 221 -3.31 -10.31 -4.22
N LEU A 222 -2.50 -9.51 -3.54
CA LEU A 222 -1.61 -10.03 -2.51
C LEU A 222 -2.44 -10.48 -1.30
N GLU A 223 -1.94 -11.43 -0.52
CA GLU A 223 -2.68 -12.00 0.63
C GLU A 223 -3.10 -10.92 1.64
N HIS A 224 -2.22 -9.95 1.94
CA HIS A 224 -2.56 -8.86 2.85
C HIS A 224 -3.64 -7.93 2.27
N GLU A 225 -3.61 -7.65 0.96
CA GLU A 225 -4.62 -6.83 0.28
C GLU A 225 -5.99 -7.51 0.32
N LYS A 226 -6.01 -8.82 0.07
CA LYS A 226 -7.23 -9.63 0.15
C LYS A 226 -7.81 -9.63 1.57
N ALA A 227 -6.98 -9.83 2.58
CA ALA A 227 -7.41 -9.79 3.98
C ALA A 227 -7.93 -8.39 4.37
N LEU A 228 -7.21 -7.33 3.98
CA LEU A 228 -7.59 -5.96 4.26
C LEU A 228 -8.91 -5.57 3.58
N LEU A 229 -9.09 -5.92 2.31
CA LEU A 229 -10.31 -5.62 1.56
C LEU A 229 -11.52 -6.36 2.14
N LYS A 230 -11.35 -7.62 2.57
CA LYS A 230 -12.36 -8.37 3.33
C LYS A 230 -12.70 -7.70 4.65
N LYS A 231 -11.71 -7.16 5.37
CA LYS A 231 -11.96 -6.46 6.63
C LYS A 231 -12.71 -5.14 6.40
N VAL A 232 -12.30 -4.35 5.41
CA VAL A 232 -12.94 -3.09 5.01
C VAL A 232 -14.41 -3.30 4.63
N LEU A 233 -14.74 -4.37 3.91
CA LEU A 233 -16.12 -4.68 3.52
C LEU A 233 -17.04 -5.01 4.71
N ASN A 234 -16.47 -5.58 5.77
CA ASN A 234 -17.19 -5.96 6.99
C ASN A 234 -17.02 -4.92 8.10
N ASP A 235 -16.48 -3.75 7.79
CA ASP A 235 -16.31 -2.67 8.75
C ASP A 235 -17.62 -1.88 8.86
N GLU A 236 -18.30 -2.01 9.99
CA GLU A 236 -19.52 -1.26 10.29
C GLU A 236 -19.24 0.06 11.02
N GLU A 237 -17.96 0.43 11.23
CA GLU A 237 -17.61 1.65 11.94
C GLU A 237 -17.93 2.91 11.13
N VAL A 238 -18.69 3.82 11.73
CA VAL A 238 -19.07 5.11 11.14
C VAL A 238 -17.85 6.04 11.13
N LEU A 239 -17.50 6.56 9.95
CA LEU A 239 -16.50 7.63 9.82
C LEU A 239 -16.91 8.87 10.63
N PRO A 240 -15.99 9.54 11.35
CA PRO A 240 -16.30 10.84 11.91
C PRO A 240 -16.66 11.80 10.77
N ILE A 241 -17.90 12.32 10.81
CA ILE A 241 -18.37 13.33 9.88
C ILE A 241 -17.52 14.58 10.15
N GLU A 242 -16.68 14.97 9.21
CA GLU A 242 -16.07 16.29 9.21
C GLU A 242 -17.19 17.30 8.93
N GLU A 243 -17.69 17.94 10.00
CA GLU A 243 -18.58 19.09 9.89
C GLU A 243 -17.84 20.21 9.15
N GLN A 244 -18.01 20.30 7.84
CA GLN A 244 -17.68 21.51 7.10
C GLN A 244 -18.71 22.57 7.50
N GLU A 245 -18.31 23.43 8.44
CA GLU A 245 -19.04 24.65 8.79
C GLU A 245 -19.37 25.43 7.52
N GLN A 246 -20.64 25.40 7.12
CA GLN A 246 -21.18 26.38 6.19
C GLN A 246 -21.12 27.73 6.90
N GLU A 247 -20.14 28.57 6.55
CA GLU A 247 -20.20 30.00 6.81
C GLU A 247 -21.43 30.58 6.08
N THR A 248 -22.59 30.51 6.73
CA THR A 248 -23.70 31.41 6.41
C THR A 248 -23.29 32.79 6.86
N ALA A 249 -22.71 33.56 5.94
CA ALA A 249 -22.54 35.00 6.08
C ALA A 249 -23.92 35.67 6.22
N VAL A 250 -24.41 35.81 7.45
CA VAL A 250 -25.51 36.70 7.77
C VAL A 250 -24.92 38.10 7.94
N SER A 251 -25.08 38.91 6.90
CA SER A 251 -24.78 40.35 6.96
C SER A 251 -25.68 41.03 8.00
N PRO A 252 -25.15 41.79 8.97
CA PRO A 252 -25.99 42.63 9.81
C PRO A 252 -26.48 43.84 9.02
N ARG A 253 -27.72 44.24 9.32
CA ARG A 253 -28.35 45.50 8.88
C ARG A 253 -27.78 46.70 9.62
#